data_AF-A0A7Y6ZZ37-F1
#
_entry.id   AF-A0A7Y6ZZ37-F1
#
_cell.length_a   1.000
_cell.length_b   1.000
_cell.length_c   1.000
_cell.angle_alpha   90.00
_cell.angle_beta   90.00
_cell.angle_gamma   90.00
#
_symmetry.space_group_name_H-M   'P 1'
#
loop_
_entity.id
_entity.type
_entity.pdbx_description
1 polymer ?
#
loop_
_entity_poly.entity_id
_entity_poly.type
_entity_poly.pdbx_seq_one_letter_code
_entity_poly.pdbx_strand_id
1 'polypeptide(L)'
;MKLSDKKIVIFGAGVAGKMHLKQLHQQGAEVVGFIDNDEAKSGTQIQNIPVFHVSQINQIERDIIHLCGVSRLEMRRQLNSMKVYDYLVVENKKGFVDQWRYIQYLLGFIQDTQGVFVFQPGKVGSYAICNALNRAGVENFKSHCIGPGMLANVSRQWDLERLPVKFYEPALEYYARYRLPRVLSQRSSKLRIVTGVRDPVARGISIVFQSLHFMLYERCELSLIDNESFLDCFCNILFGYLDTYYTDNWIEEQLGLFIQPEFGDLDPEAPCWQLQNQYCDLFLYKHEYLSELEKPLMDFVGKGGISLQRENDASEKWYSQLYKMVHTELTFTEWQLDRLYRSKYITALYSKAEIEQLKNKWL
;
A
#
# COMPACT_ATOMS: atom_id res chain seq x y z
N MET A 1 -21.71 5.65 33.34
CA MET A 1 -22.45 4.38 33.17
C MET A 1 -21.44 3.32 32.74
N LYS A 2 -21.38 2.16 33.41
CA LYS A 2 -20.36 1.13 33.12
C LYS A 2 -20.77 0.34 31.87
N LEU A 3 -19.78 -0.16 31.12
CA LEU A 3 -20.04 -0.99 29.93
C LEU A 3 -20.73 -2.32 30.28
N SER A 4 -20.60 -2.76 31.54
CA SER A 4 -21.21 -3.99 32.08
C SER A 4 -22.73 -4.01 32.04
N ASP A 5 -23.36 -2.85 31.94
CA ASP A 5 -24.82 -2.71 32.10
C ASP A 5 -25.52 -2.53 30.75
N LYS A 6 -24.80 -2.72 29.63
CA LYS A 6 -25.32 -2.52 28.27
C LYS A 6 -25.39 -3.83 27.49
N LYS A 7 -26.51 -4.05 26.81
CA LYS A 7 -26.72 -5.08 25.77
C LYS A 7 -26.14 -4.58 24.45
N ILE A 8 -25.06 -5.21 24.00
CA ILE A 8 -24.32 -4.81 22.80
C ILE A 8 -24.62 -5.74 21.64
N VAL A 9 -24.85 -5.17 20.46
CA VAL A 9 -24.84 -5.90 19.19
C VAL A 9 -23.57 -5.56 18.41
N ILE A 10 -22.92 -6.56 17.80
CA ILE A 10 -21.74 -6.33 16.96
C ILE A 10 -22.13 -6.40 15.49
N PHE A 11 -21.90 -5.32 14.72
CA PHE A 11 -22.07 -5.32 13.27
C PHE A 11 -20.79 -5.79 12.58
N GLY A 12 -20.81 -7.01 12.07
CA GLY A 12 -19.75 -7.67 11.33
C GLY A 12 -19.35 -8.99 11.99
N ALA A 13 -19.86 -10.11 11.49
CA ALA A 13 -19.64 -11.47 12.02
C ALA A 13 -18.31 -12.10 11.55
N GLY A 14 -17.42 -11.30 10.95
CA GLY A 14 -16.09 -11.71 10.50
C GLY A 14 -15.03 -11.74 11.60
N VAL A 15 -13.76 -11.81 11.20
CA VAL A 15 -12.60 -11.88 12.12
C VAL A 15 -12.56 -10.69 13.09
N ALA A 16 -12.85 -9.48 12.61
CA ALA A 16 -12.83 -8.27 13.44
C ALA A 16 -13.88 -8.30 14.56
N GLY A 17 -15.13 -8.68 14.25
CA GLY A 17 -16.18 -8.81 15.26
C GLY A 17 -15.89 -9.89 16.29
N LYS A 18 -15.34 -11.04 15.87
CA LYS A 18 -14.91 -12.11 16.78
C LYS A 18 -13.80 -11.66 17.73
N MET A 19 -12.87 -10.82 17.28
CA MET A 19 -11.85 -10.24 18.14
C MET A 19 -12.43 -9.21 19.12
N HIS A 20 -13.36 -8.37 18.66
CA HIS A 20 -14.02 -7.37 19.50
C HIS A 20 -14.87 -8.01 20.60
N LEU A 21 -15.56 -9.11 20.29
CA LEU A 21 -16.28 -9.93 21.26
C LEU A 21 -15.41 -10.32 22.46
N LYS A 22 -14.19 -10.80 22.20
CA LYS A 22 -13.24 -11.18 23.28
C LYS A 22 -12.91 -9.99 24.18
N GLN A 23 -12.77 -8.79 23.62
CA GLN A 23 -12.48 -7.57 24.39
C GLN A 23 -13.68 -7.15 25.24
N LEU A 24 -14.89 -7.23 24.69
CA LEU A 24 -16.12 -6.93 25.42
C LEU A 24 -16.34 -7.91 26.59
N HIS A 25 -16.11 -9.20 26.38
CA HIS A 25 -16.18 -10.19 27.46
C HIS A 25 -15.18 -9.92 28.59
N GLN A 26 -13.94 -9.53 28.25
CA GLN A 26 -12.93 -9.14 29.26
C GLN A 26 -13.33 -7.89 30.05
N GLN A 27 -14.17 -7.04 29.47
CA GLN A 27 -14.72 -5.84 30.13
C GLN A 27 -16.04 -6.10 30.85
N GLY A 28 -16.52 -7.35 30.85
CA GLY A 28 -17.77 -7.77 31.48
C GLY A 28 -19.03 -7.25 30.77
N ALA A 29 -18.94 -6.90 29.49
CA ALA A 29 -20.10 -6.44 28.72
C ALA A 29 -20.90 -7.61 28.14
N GLU A 30 -22.22 -7.44 28.07
CA GLU A 30 -23.14 -8.43 27.51
C GLU A 30 -23.29 -8.22 26.00
N VAL A 31 -22.90 -9.23 25.20
CA VAL A 31 -23.11 -9.22 23.76
C VAL A 31 -24.30 -10.11 23.41
N VAL A 32 -25.39 -9.49 22.96
CA VAL A 32 -26.68 -10.16 22.74
C VAL A 32 -26.88 -10.63 21.30
N GLY A 33 -26.03 -10.19 20.37
CA GLY A 33 -26.13 -10.59 18.98
C GLY A 33 -25.02 -10.07 18.08
N PHE A 34 -24.83 -10.74 16.95
CA PHE A 34 -24.13 -10.21 15.79
C PHE A 34 -25.13 -9.84 14.70
N ILE A 35 -24.81 -8.82 13.90
CA ILE A 35 -25.50 -8.55 12.64
C ILE A 35 -24.48 -8.56 11.49
N ASP A 36 -24.86 -9.10 10.33
CA ASP A 36 -24.04 -9.14 9.11
C ASP A 36 -24.95 -8.99 7.87
N ASN A 37 -24.38 -8.55 6.75
CA ASN A 37 -25.09 -8.43 5.47
C ASN A 37 -25.06 -9.75 4.68
N ASP A 38 -24.19 -10.67 5.09
CA ASP A 38 -24.07 -11.99 4.48
C ASP A 38 -25.19 -12.90 4.99
N GLU A 39 -26.20 -13.14 4.14
CA GLU A 39 -27.34 -14.01 4.45
C GLU A 39 -26.91 -15.43 4.88
N ALA A 40 -25.80 -15.94 4.34
CA ALA A 40 -25.31 -17.28 4.70
C ALA A 40 -24.86 -17.37 6.17
N LYS A 41 -24.59 -16.24 6.83
CA LYS A 41 -24.28 -16.20 8.25
C LYS A 41 -25.52 -16.02 9.13
N SER A 42 -26.64 -15.58 8.57
CA SER A 42 -27.88 -15.40 9.33
C SER A 42 -28.38 -16.74 9.88
N GLY A 43 -28.83 -16.75 11.14
CA GLY A 43 -29.27 -17.95 11.83
C GLY A 43 -28.14 -18.84 12.37
N THR A 44 -26.87 -18.49 12.11
CA THR A 44 -25.71 -19.15 12.73
C THR A 44 -25.42 -18.56 14.11
N GLN A 45 -24.40 -19.09 14.79
CA GLN A 45 -23.95 -18.60 16.09
C GLN A 45 -22.43 -18.43 16.14
N ILE A 46 -21.96 -17.42 16.87
CA ILE A 46 -20.55 -17.20 17.21
C ILE A 46 -20.43 -17.28 18.73
N GLN A 47 -19.76 -18.30 19.25
CA GLN A 47 -19.64 -18.53 20.71
C GLN A 47 -21.00 -18.51 21.42
N ASN A 48 -21.99 -19.22 20.86
CA ASN A 48 -23.38 -19.28 21.32
C ASN A 48 -24.16 -17.95 21.24
N ILE A 49 -23.60 -16.92 20.62
CA ILE A 49 -24.30 -15.65 20.36
C ILE A 49 -24.89 -15.71 18.94
N PRO A 50 -26.20 -15.45 18.78
CA PRO A 50 -26.86 -15.52 17.48
C PRO A 50 -26.33 -14.47 16.50
N VAL A 51 -26.23 -14.86 15.24
CA VAL A 51 -25.95 -13.98 14.10
C VAL A 51 -27.25 -13.74 13.34
N PHE A 52 -27.64 -12.49 13.22
CA PHE A 52 -28.81 -12.06 12.48
C PHE A 52 -28.40 -11.40 11.17
N HIS A 53 -29.27 -11.46 10.17
CA HIS A 53 -29.14 -10.54 9.04
C HIS A 53 -29.43 -9.11 9.52
N VAL A 54 -28.74 -8.12 8.96
CA VAL A 54 -28.94 -6.70 9.31
C VAL A 54 -30.40 -6.24 9.21
N SER A 55 -31.21 -6.80 8.31
CA SER A 55 -32.63 -6.43 8.20
C SER A 55 -33.44 -6.80 9.44
N GLN A 56 -32.98 -7.76 10.24
CA GLN A 56 -33.63 -8.24 11.46
C GLN A 56 -33.26 -7.42 12.68
N ILE A 57 -32.53 -6.32 12.52
CA ILE A 57 -31.99 -5.54 13.62
C ILE A 57 -33.06 -5.10 14.63
N ASN A 58 -34.28 -4.79 14.19
CA ASN A 58 -35.37 -4.36 15.08
C ASN A 58 -35.93 -5.49 15.96
N GLN A 59 -35.53 -6.74 15.72
CA GLN A 59 -35.92 -7.91 16.51
C GLN A 59 -34.99 -8.13 17.72
N ILE A 60 -33.87 -7.39 17.79
CA ILE A 60 -32.84 -7.57 18.81
C ILE A 60 -32.96 -6.45 19.85
N GLU A 61 -33.30 -6.81 21.08
CA GLU A 61 -33.25 -5.90 22.22
C GLU A 61 -31.80 -5.53 22.54
N ARG A 62 -31.44 -4.25 22.41
CA ARG A 62 -30.07 -3.76 22.60
C ARG A 62 -30.05 -2.30 23.05
N ASP A 63 -28.94 -1.90 23.63
CA ASP A 63 -28.64 -0.50 23.93
C ASP A 63 -27.79 0.17 22.86
N ILE A 64 -26.89 -0.59 22.21
CA ILE A 64 -25.93 -0.02 21.27
C ILE A 64 -25.38 -1.04 20.28
N ILE A 65 -25.00 -0.56 19.08
CA ILE A 65 -24.34 -1.37 18.06
C ILE A 65 -22.88 -0.97 17.94
N HIS A 66 -21.98 -1.94 17.96
CA HIS A 66 -20.56 -1.75 17.72
C HIS A 66 -20.22 -2.12 16.26
N LEU A 67 -19.78 -1.15 15.46
CA LEU A 67 -19.45 -1.36 14.04
C LEU A 67 -18.04 -1.92 13.89
N CYS A 68 -17.96 -3.19 13.50
CA CYS A 68 -16.73 -3.98 13.41
C CYS A 68 -16.54 -4.55 11.98
N GLY A 69 -16.07 -3.73 11.05
CA GLY A 69 -15.80 -4.15 9.69
C GLY A 69 -14.88 -3.22 8.93
N VAL A 70 -14.53 -3.60 7.70
CA VAL A 70 -13.77 -2.77 6.75
C VAL A 70 -14.65 -1.69 6.12
N SER A 71 -15.92 -1.99 5.84
CA SER A 71 -16.88 -1.06 5.21
C SER A 71 -17.75 -0.32 6.23
N ARG A 72 -17.12 0.37 7.19
CA ARG A 72 -17.83 1.08 8.29
C ARG A 72 -18.76 2.18 7.80
N LEU A 73 -18.42 2.84 6.70
CA LEU A 73 -19.24 3.89 6.10
C LEU A 73 -20.56 3.31 5.59
N GLU A 74 -20.49 2.16 4.93
CA GLU A 74 -21.67 1.49 4.38
C GLU A 74 -22.56 0.94 5.49
N MET A 75 -21.97 0.27 6.49
CA MET A 75 -22.68 -0.13 7.71
C MET A 75 -23.41 1.05 8.34
N ARG A 76 -22.77 2.22 8.41
CA ARG A 76 -23.38 3.44 8.94
C ARG A 76 -24.53 3.95 8.10
N ARG A 77 -24.37 4.02 6.77
CA ARG A 77 -25.43 4.44 5.83
C ARG A 77 -26.64 3.54 5.94
N GLN A 78 -26.41 2.24 6.01
CA GLN A 78 -27.44 1.22 6.16
C GLN A 78 -28.19 1.35 7.50
N LEU A 79 -27.49 1.51 8.63
CA LEU A 79 -28.15 1.74 9.91
C LEU A 79 -28.96 3.05 9.91
N ASN A 80 -28.41 4.12 9.33
CA ASN A 80 -29.09 5.41 9.24
C ASN A 80 -30.36 5.34 8.37
N SER A 81 -30.34 4.60 7.26
CA SER A 81 -31.53 4.41 6.40
C SER A 81 -32.62 3.60 7.11
N MET A 82 -32.22 2.70 8.01
CA MET A 82 -33.11 1.97 8.92
C MET A 82 -33.53 2.78 10.15
N LYS A 83 -33.13 4.05 10.25
CA LYS A 83 -33.37 4.94 11.40
C LYS A 83 -32.80 4.43 12.72
N VAL A 84 -31.69 3.69 12.66
CA VAL A 84 -30.95 3.20 13.82
C VAL A 84 -29.71 4.07 14.02
N TYR A 85 -29.68 4.84 15.11
CA TYR A 85 -28.64 5.83 15.36
C TYR A 85 -27.74 5.50 16.56
N ASP A 86 -28.13 4.56 17.40
CA ASP A 86 -27.39 4.14 18.59
C ASP A 86 -26.28 3.15 18.23
N TYR A 87 -25.22 3.66 17.61
CA TYR A 87 -24.04 2.89 17.26
C TYR A 87 -22.72 3.61 17.58
N LEU A 88 -21.68 2.81 17.83
CA LEU A 88 -20.30 3.25 18.00
C LEU A 88 -19.43 2.59 16.93
N VAL A 89 -18.54 3.38 16.33
CA VAL A 89 -17.50 2.86 15.46
C VAL A 89 -16.38 2.31 16.34
N VAL A 90 -16.12 1.00 16.26
CA VAL A 90 -15.00 0.41 17.00
C VAL A 90 -13.70 0.69 16.25
N GLU A 91 -12.89 1.57 16.84
CA GLU A 91 -11.51 1.76 16.42
C GLU A 91 -10.69 0.50 16.69
N ASN A 92 -10.12 -0.07 15.64
CA ASN A 92 -9.33 -1.27 15.78
C ASN A 92 -7.91 -0.88 16.23
N LYS A 93 -7.63 -0.91 17.54
CA LYS A 93 -6.28 -0.70 18.11
C LYS A 93 -5.22 -1.63 17.51
N LYS A 94 -5.63 -2.72 16.85
CA LYS A 94 -4.76 -3.64 16.11
C LYS A 94 -3.92 -2.92 15.05
N GLY A 95 -4.49 -1.92 14.35
CA GLY A 95 -3.76 -1.18 13.31
C GLY A 95 -2.52 -0.46 13.85
N PHE A 96 -2.63 0.18 15.02
CA PHE A 96 -1.48 0.83 15.68
C PHE A 96 -0.45 -0.17 16.18
N VAL A 97 -0.88 -1.25 16.83
CA VAL A 97 0.03 -2.28 17.36
C VAL A 97 0.80 -2.97 16.23
N ASP A 98 0.13 -3.24 15.10
CA ASP A 98 0.75 -3.84 13.92
C ASP A 98 1.74 -2.87 13.26
N GLN A 99 1.42 -1.58 13.16
CA GLN A 99 2.34 -0.56 12.66
C GLN A 99 3.55 -0.35 13.58
N TRP A 100 3.33 -0.30 14.90
CA TRP A 100 4.43 -0.18 15.87
C TRP A 100 5.37 -1.39 15.77
N ARG A 101 4.81 -2.61 15.73
CA ARG A 101 5.59 -3.84 15.53
C ARG A 101 6.34 -3.84 14.21
N TYR A 102 5.71 -3.37 13.13
CA TYR A 102 6.36 -3.21 11.84
C TYR A 102 7.56 -2.27 11.93
N ILE A 103 7.42 -1.10 12.57
CA ILE A 103 8.52 -0.15 12.73
C ILE A 103 9.63 -0.74 13.61
N GLN A 104 9.30 -1.42 14.70
CA GLN A 104 10.30 -2.10 15.54
C GLN A 104 11.06 -3.17 14.75
N TYR A 105 10.35 -3.98 13.95
CA TYR A 105 10.97 -5.00 13.11
C TYR A 105 11.87 -4.38 12.03
N LEU A 106 11.40 -3.32 11.37
CA LEU A 106 12.16 -2.57 10.38
C LEU A 106 13.44 -2.00 11.00
N LEU A 107 13.33 -1.33 12.15
CA LEU A 107 14.49 -0.74 12.83
C LEU A 107 15.44 -1.82 13.34
N GLY A 108 14.93 -2.96 13.83
CA GLY A 108 15.75 -4.12 14.19
C GLY A 108 16.49 -4.70 12.98
N PHE A 109 15.82 -4.86 11.84
CA PHE A 109 16.48 -5.28 10.59
C PHE A 109 17.60 -4.31 10.19
N ILE A 110 17.30 -3.00 10.21
CA ILE A 110 18.29 -1.95 9.91
C ILE A 110 19.42 -1.93 10.94
N GLN A 111 19.19 -2.30 12.19
CA GLN A 111 20.23 -2.27 13.22
C GLN A 111 21.14 -3.50 13.14
N ASP A 112 20.53 -4.68 13.08
CA ASP A 112 21.18 -5.93 13.48
C ASP A 112 21.63 -6.78 12.28
N THR A 113 21.17 -6.47 11.07
CA THR A 113 21.46 -7.28 9.88
C THR A 113 22.50 -6.64 8.96
N GLN A 114 23.20 -7.50 8.22
CA GLN A 114 24.03 -7.14 7.07
C GLN A 114 23.28 -7.33 5.74
N GLY A 115 21.95 -7.48 5.82
CA GLY A 115 21.08 -7.71 4.69
C GLY A 115 20.89 -6.47 3.80
N VAL A 116 20.08 -6.65 2.76
CA VAL A 116 19.74 -5.60 1.79
C VAL A 116 18.37 -5.01 2.14
N PHE A 117 18.31 -3.70 2.31
CA PHE A 117 17.05 -2.99 2.48
C PHE A 117 16.49 -2.60 1.10
N VAL A 118 15.50 -3.36 0.63
CA VAL A 118 14.80 -3.09 -0.63
C VAL A 118 13.74 -2.01 -0.37
N PHE A 119 14.16 -0.75 -0.51
CA PHE A 119 13.38 0.42 -0.13
C PHE A 119 13.09 1.28 -1.33
N GLN A 120 11.85 1.25 -1.81
CA GLN A 120 11.51 1.82 -3.10
C GLN A 120 10.05 2.24 -3.17
N PRO A 121 9.67 3.16 -4.07
CA PRO A 121 8.27 3.49 -4.27
C PRO A 121 7.48 2.25 -4.72
N GLY A 122 6.16 2.28 -4.53
CA GLY A 122 5.29 1.20 -4.99
C GLY A 122 5.44 0.97 -6.50
N LYS A 123 5.35 -0.29 -6.93
CA LYS A 123 5.30 -0.72 -8.35
C LYS A 123 6.54 -0.48 -9.22
N VAL A 124 7.72 -0.48 -8.61
CA VAL A 124 9.00 -0.39 -9.34
C VAL A 124 9.82 -1.69 -9.30
N GLY A 125 9.15 -2.85 -9.31
CA GLY A 125 9.82 -4.16 -9.46
C GLY A 125 10.35 -4.81 -8.18
N SER A 126 9.88 -4.41 -6.99
CA SER A 126 10.43 -4.89 -5.70
C SER A 126 10.38 -6.40 -5.54
N TYR A 127 9.36 -7.07 -6.08
CA TYR A 127 9.24 -8.52 -6.02
C TYR A 127 10.36 -9.23 -6.78
N ALA A 128 10.73 -8.76 -7.98
CA ALA A 128 11.80 -9.35 -8.75
C ALA A 128 13.14 -9.25 -8.01
N ILE A 129 13.44 -8.07 -7.46
CA ILE A 129 14.63 -7.85 -6.63
C ILE A 129 14.63 -8.79 -5.41
N CYS A 130 13.54 -8.79 -4.62
CA CYS A 130 13.47 -9.62 -3.41
C CYS A 130 13.60 -11.11 -3.71
N ASN A 131 12.95 -11.60 -4.77
CA ASN A 131 12.99 -13.00 -5.13
C ASN A 131 14.38 -13.43 -5.63
N ALA A 132 15.06 -12.57 -6.39
CA ALA A 132 16.45 -12.79 -6.79
C ALA A 132 17.39 -12.84 -5.57
N LEU A 133 17.24 -11.91 -4.62
CA LEU A 133 18.00 -11.89 -3.37
C LEU A 133 17.72 -13.15 -2.52
N ASN A 134 16.46 -13.52 -2.36
CA ASN A 134 16.05 -14.72 -1.61
C ASN A 134 16.66 -16.00 -2.21
N ARG A 135 16.60 -16.15 -3.54
CA ARG A 135 17.22 -17.30 -4.24
C ARG A 135 18.73 -17.36 -4.04
N ALA A 136 19.39 -16.21 -4.01
CA ALA A 136 20.82 -16.12 -3.71
C ALA A 136 21.12 -16.27 -2.20
N GLY A 137 20.12 -16.47 -1.34
CA GLY A 137 20.27 -16.56 0.11
C GLY A 137 20.76 -15.25 0.73
N VAL A 138 20.39 -14.11 0.16
CA VAL A 138 20.67 -12.77 0.70
C VAL A 138 19.48 -12.36 1.56
N GLU A 139 19.73 -12.17 2.85
CA GLU A 139 18.73 -11.61 3.76
C GLU A 139 18.31 -10.21 3.27
N ASN A 140 17.01 -9.97 3.18
CA ASN A 140 16.48 -8.70 2.70
C ASN A 140 15.19 -8.33 3.41
N PHE A 141 14.93 -7.03 3.49
CA PHE A 141 13.66 -6.48 3.97
C PHE A 141 13.11 -5.48 2.97
N LYS A 142 11.85 -5.69 2.59
CA LYS A 142 11.16 -4.82 1.63
C LYS A 142 10.29 -3.81 2.36
N SER A 143 10.44 -2.53 2.03
CA SER A 143 9.53 -1.48 2.48
C SER A 143 9.26 -0.45 1.39
N HIS A 144 8.08 0.17 1.44
CA HIS A 144 7.69 1.28 0.56
C HIS A 144 7.65 2.62 1.28
N CYS A 145 7.76 2.66 2.61
CA CYS A 145 7.79 3.90 3.39
C CYS A 145 8.35 3.62 4.79
N ILE A 146 8.87 4.66 5.44
CA ILE A 146 9.10 4.67 6.87
C ILE A 146 7.84 5.22 7.54
N GLY A 147 7.24 4.40 8.40
CA GLY A 147 6.03 4.79 9.12
C GLY A 147 4.74 4.62 8.30
N PRO A 148 3.62 5.18 8.77
CA PRO A 148 2.30 4.91 8.24
C PRO A 148 1.95 5.63 6.92
N GLY A 149 2.91 6.28 6.25
CA GLY A 149 2.68 6.98 4.98
C GLY A 149 2.03 6.15 3.87
N MET A 150 2.13 4.81 3.91
CA MET A 150 1.34 3.92 3.05
C MET A 150 -0.18 4.06 3.28
N LEU A 151 -0.61 4.22 4.53
CA LEU A 151 -2.01 4.39 4.90
C LEU A 151 -2.46 5.84 4.76
N ALA A 152 -1.60 6.85 4.90
CA ALA A 152 -1.96 8.24 4.63
C ALA A 152 -2.33 8.45 3.14
N ASN A 153 -1.58 7.82 2.22
CA ASN A 153 -1.89 7.86 0.79
C ASN A 153 -3.14 7.04 0.45
N VAL A 154 -3.28 5.82 0.98
CA VAL A 154 -4.50 5.02 0.81
C VAL A 154 -5.72 5.69 1.49
N SER A 155 -5.55 6.41 2.60
CA SER A 155 -6.67 7.03 3.33
C SER A 155 -7.15 8.35 2.71
N ARG A 156 -6.23 9.17 2.15
CA ARG A 156 -6.61 10.32 1.31
C ARG A 156 -7.30 9.89 0.00
N GLN A 157 -6.90 8.76 -0.57
CA GLN A 157 -7.34 8.31 -1.90
C GLN A 157 -8.69 7.58 -1.93
N TRP A 158 -9.16 7.07 -0.78
CA TRP A 158 -10.36 6.20 -0.71
C TRP A 158 -11.53 6.84 0.05
N ASP A 159 -11.53 8.17 0.21
CA ASP A 159 -12.54 8.89 1.01
C ASP A 159 -12.62 8.34 2.47
N LEU A 160 -11.50 7.80 2.95
CA LEU A 160 -11.34 7.26 4.31
C LEU A 160 -11.00 8.37 5.32
N GLU A 161 -11.31 9.63 5.00
CA GLU A 161 -11.08 10.83 5.82
C GLU A 161 -11.64 10.74 7.25
N ARG A 162 -12.46 9.72 7.53
CA ARG A 162 -13.14 9.49 8.81
C ARG A 162 -12.61 8.30 9.60
N LEU A 163 -11.52 7.66 9.16
CA LEU A 163 -10.78 6.76 10.03
C LEU A 163 -9.92 7.58 11.01
N PRO A 164 -9.93 7.25 12.31
CA PRO A 164 -9.11 7.88 13.34
C PRO A 164 -7.67 7.37 13.27
N VAL A 165 -7.07 7.41 12.08
CA VAL A 165 -5.63 7.17 11.87
C VAL A 165 -4.83 8.42 12.26
N LYS A 166 -5.48 9.60 12.27
CA LYS A 166 -4.86 10.93 12.51
C LYS A 166 -4.04 11.05 13.80
N PHE A 167 -4.31 10.27 14.84
CA PHE A 167 -3.60 10.41 16.12
C PHE A 167 -2.30 9.60 16.23
N TYR A 168 -2.14 8.54 15.43
CA TYR A 168 -1.02 7.61 15.58
C TYR A 168 0.10 7.83 14.57
N GLU A 169 -0.20 8.43 13.42
CA GLU A 169 0.79 8.67 12.36
C GLU A 169 1.95 9.56 12.79
N PRO A 170 1.71 10.72 13.45
CA PRO A 170 2.80 11.61 13.84
C PRO A 170 3.74 10.94 14.83
N ALA A 171 3.24 10.14 15.78
CA ALA A 171 4.06 9.49 16.79
C ALA A 171 4.96 8.39 16.21
N LEU A 172 4.45 7.63 15.24
CA LEU A 172 5.19 6.56 14.57
C LEU A 172 6.23 7.11 13.59
N GLU A 173 5.85 8.12 12.82
CA GLU A 173 6.78 8.83 11.93
C GLU A 173 7.85 9.55 12.74
N TYR A 174 7.47 10.26 13.80
CA TYR A 174 8.41 10.86 14.74
C TYR A 174 9.33 9.79 15.34
N TYR A 175 8.78 8.69 15.85
CA TYR A 175 9.62 7.64 16.42
C TYR A 175 10.64 7.11 15.42
N ALA A 176 10.22 6.81 14.19
CA ALA A 176 11.13 6.33 13.17
C ALA A 176 12.16 7.38 12.74
N ARG A 177 11.76 8.63 12.50
CA ARG A 177 12.65 9.73 12.10
C ARG A 177 13.71 10.06 13.16
N TYR A 178 13.36 9.99 14.44
CA TYR A 178 14.31 10.29 15.53
C TYR A 178 15.15 9.08 15.92
N ARG A 179 14.62 7.86 15.81
CA ARG A 179 15.37 6.64 16.16
C ARG A 179 16.32 6.21 15.04
N LEU A 180 15.95 6.43 13.77
CA LEU A 180 16.72 5.99 12.61
C LEU A 180 18.16 6.51 12.59
N PRO A 181 18.47 7.81 12.78
CA PRO A 181 19.85 8.30 12.78
C PRO A 181 20.72 7.60 13.84
N ARG A 182 20.14 7.35 15.02
CA ARG A 182 20.83 6.62 16.09
C ARG A 182 21.03 5.15 15.76
N VAL A 183 20.08 4.51 15.09
CA VAL A 183 20.24 3.12 14.63
C VAL A 183 21.33 3.03 13.58
N LEU A 184 21.32 3.93 12.59
CA LEU A 184 22.33 3.99 11.53
C LEU A 184 23.73 4.24 12.09
N SER A 185 23.89 5.15 13.06
CA SER A 185 25.20 5.44 13.67
C SER A 185 25.74 4.33 14.56
N GLN A 186 24.90 3.38 14.97
CA GLN A 186 25.30 2.23 15.79
C GLN A 186 25.71 1.01 14.95
N ARG A 187 25.52 1.05 13.62
CA ARG A 187 25.91 -0.05 12.74
C ARG A 187 27.44 -0.12 12.61
N SER A 188 27.96 -1.35 12.55
CA SER A 188 29.37 -1.60 12.25
C SER A 188 29.71 -1.47 10.76
N SER A 189 28.70 -1.37 9.90
CA SER A 189 28.84 -1.25 8.45
C SER A 189 27.70 -0.43 7.87
N LYS A 190 27.89 0.09 6.66
CA LYS A 190 26.86 0.84 5.97
C LYS A 190 25.63 -0.04 5.69
N LEU A 191 24.45 0.58 5.70
CA LEU A 191 23.22 -0.05 5.25
C LEU A 191 23.21 -0.10 3.72
N ARG A 192 23.05 -1.29 3.15
CA ARG A 192 22.86 -1.46 1.70
C ARG A 192 21.38 -1.28 1.35
N ILE A 193 21.07 -0.27 0.53
CA ILE A 193 19.72 0.06 0.08
C ILE A 193 19.62 -0.21 -1.42
N VAL A 194 18.54 -0.85 -1.85
CA VAL A 194 18.20 -1.00 -3.27
C VAL A 194 16.90 -0.24 -3.54
N THR A 195 16.93 0.68 -4.51
CA THR A 195 15.78 1.48 -4.90
C THR A 195 15.62 1.59 -6.41
N GLY A 196 14.38 1.60 -6.88
CA GLY A 196 14.05 1.68 -8.30
C GLY A 196 13.20 2.90 -8.64
N VAL A 197 13.43 3.46 -9.82
CA VAL A 197 12.52 4.39 -10.51
C VAL A 197 11.88 3.70 -11.71
N ARG A 198 10.78 4.25 -12.21
CA ARG A 198 10.00 3.68 -13.32
C ARG A 198 9.26 4.79 -14.06
N ASP A 199 8.97 4.57 -15.33
CA ASP A 199 7.97 5.33 -16.10
C ASP A 199 6.73 5.64 -15.21
N PRO A 200 6.42 6.93 -14.98
CA PRO A 200 5.34 7.35 -14.09
C PRO A 200 3.96 6.86 -14.55
N VAL A 201 3.72 6.79 -15.86
CA VAL A 201 2.47 6.30 -16.45
C VAL A 201 2.36 4.79 -16.25
N ALA A 202 3.39 4.04 -16.64
CA ALA A 202 3.42 2.57 -16.46
C ALA A 202 3.26 2.17 -14.98
N ARG A 203 3.87 2.96 -14.08
CA ARG A 203 3.73 2.79 -12.63
C ARG A 203 2.29 3.05 -12.17
N GLY A 204 1.68 4.16 -12.61
CA GLY A 204 0.29 4.50 -12.31
C GLY A 204 -0.68 3.41 -12.73
N ILE A 205 -0.58 2.94 -13.98
CA ILE A 205 -1.36 1.81 -14.49
C ILE A 205 -1.20 0.58 -13.60
N SER A 206 0.04 0.24 -13.21
CA SER A 206 0.31 -0.91 -12.35
C SER A 206 -0.37 -0.81 -10.98
N ILE A 207 -0.47 0.40 -10.39
CA ILE A 207 -1.17 0.64 -9.12
C ILE A 207 -2.66 0.38 -9.29
N VAL A 208 -3.29 0.92 -10.34
CA VAL A 208 -4.72 0.72 -10.59
C VAL A 208 -5.04 -0.78 -10.75
N PHE A 209 -4.24 -1.51 -11.54
CA PHE A 209 -4.42 -2.95 -11.71
C PHE A 209 -4.18 -3.78 -10.44
N GLN A 210 -3.36 -3.30 -9.50
CA GLN A 210 -3.22 -3.97 -8.20
C GLN A 210 -4.53 -3.94 -7.41
N SER A 211 -5.24 -2.83 -7.49
CA SER A 211 -6.47 -2.58 -6.74
C SER A 211 -7.73 -2.92 -7.53
N LEU A 212 -7.59 -3.43 -8.76
CA LEU A 212 -8.71 -3.65 -9.69
C LEU A 212 -9.84 -4.49 -9.07
N HIS A 213 -9.51 -5.55 -8.36
CA HIS A 213 -10.50 -6.40 -7.68
C HIS A 213 -11.38 -5.64 -6.67
N PHE A 214 -10.83 -4.65 -5.96
CA PHE A 214 -11.62 -3.79 -5.08
C PHE A 214 -12.53 -2.85 -5.87
N MET A 215 -12.02 -2.27 -6.96
CA MET A 215 -12.81 -1.39 -7.83
C MET A 215 -14.00 -2.14 -8.42
N LEU A 216 -13.78 -3.38 -8.86
CA LEU A 216 -14.84 -4.23 -9.39
C LEU A 216 -15.84 -4.62 -8.29
N TYR A 217 -15.36 -4.99 -7.10
CA TYR A 217 -16.23 -5.34 -5.98
C TYR A 217 -17.13 -4.16 -5.54
N GLU A 218 -16.61 -2.94 -5.55
CA GLU A 218 -17.36 -1.75 -5.12
C GLU A 218 -18.28 -1.16 -6.19
N ARG A 219 -18.00 -1.39 -7.48
CA ARG A 219 -18.67 -0.66 -8.56
C ARG A 219 -19.40 -1.52 -9.59
N CYS A 220 -19.02 -2.78 -9.83
CA CYS A 220 -19.55 -3.50 -10.99
C CYS A 220 -19.49 -5.04 -10.92
N GLU A 221 -20.58 -5.71 -11.28
CA GLU A 221 -20.47 -7.04 -11.88
C GLU A 221 -19.78 -6.88 -13.26
N LEU A 222 -18.57 -7.43 -13.41
CA LEU A 222 -17.74 -7.37 -14.64
C LEU A 222 -18.52 -7.74 -15.92
N SER A 223 -19.57 -8.56 -15.80
CA SER A 223 -20.42 -8.98 -16.91
C SER A 223 -21.32 -7.89 -17.48
N LEU A 224 -21.40 -6.71 -16.85
CA LEU A 224 -22.34 -5.64 -17.19
C LEU A 224 -21.68 -4.33 -17.64
N ILE A 225 -20.35 -4.22 -17.60
CA ILE A 225 -19.63 -3.02 -18.09
C ILE A 225 -19.16 -3.30 -19.51
N ASP A 226 -19.50 -2.42 -20.45
CA ASP A 226 -18.83 -2.37 -21.76
C ASP A 226 -17.40 -1.82 -21.66
N ASN A 227 -16.60 -2.01 -22.70
CA ASN A 227 -15.19 -1.59 -22.70
C ASN A 227 -15.03 -0.08 -22.51
N GLU A 228 -15.93 0.73 -23.07
CA GLU A 228 -15.89 2.19 -23.02
C GLU A 228 -16.11 2.69 -21.59
N SER A 229 -17.17 2.21 -20.92
CA SER A 229 -17.47 2.55 -19.53
C SER A 229 -16.37 2.08 -18.57
N PHE A 230 -15.74 0.93 -18.86
CA PHE A 230 -14.57 0.49 -18.10
C PHE A 230 -13.39 1.44 -18.28
N LEU A 231 -13.06 1.81 -19.52
CA LEU A 231 -11.91 2.66 -19.82
C LEU A 231 -12.09 4.04 -19.19
N ASP A 232 -13.28 4.63 -19.26
CA ASP A 232 -13.60 5.88 -18.58
C ASP A 232 -13.43 5.78 -17.07
N CYS A 233 -13.93 4.71 -16.45
CA CYS A 233 -13.74 4.48 -15.02
C CYS A 233 -12.25 4.32 -14.67
N PHE A 234 -11.52 3.55 -15.48
CA PHE A 234 -10.10 3.32 -15.33
C PHE A 234 -9.30 4.63 -15.44
N CYS A 235 -9.57 5.44 -16.46
CA CYS A 235 -8.96 6.75 -16.68
C CYS A 235 -9.20 7.69 -15.50
N ASN A 236 -10.44 7.79 -15.03
CA ASN A 236 -10.78 8.63 -13.87
C ASN A 236 -9.97 8.24 -12.63
N ILE A 237 -9.80 6.94 -12.40
CA ILE A 237 -9.02 6.45 -11.26
C ILE A 237 -7.53 6.66 -11.48
N LEU A 238 -7.03 6.33 -12.68
CA LEU A 238 -5.63 6.52 -13.06
C LEU A 238 -5.21 7.97 -12.90
N PHE A 239 -5.97 8.93 -13.42
CA PHE A 239 -5.65 10.35 -13.32
C PHE A 239 -5.69 10.86 -11.86
N GLY A 240 -6.47 10.20 -10.99
CA GLY A 240 -6.40 10.44 -9.55
C GLY A 240 -5.11 9.90 -8.89
N TYR A 241 -4.50 8.85 -9.45
CA TYR A 241 -3.23 8.29 -8.98
C TYR A 241 -1.99 8.93 -9.63
N LEU A 242 -2.14 9.53 -10.80
CA LEU A 242 -1.05 10.18 -11.52
C LEU A 242 -0.75 11.55 -10.91
N ASP A 243 0.11 11.53 -9.91
CA ASP A 243 0.74 12.71 -9.33
C ASP A 243 2.15 12.88 -9.91
N THR A 244 2.34 14.00 -10.61
CA THR A 244 3.63 14.44 -11.17
C THR A 244 4.75 14.37 -10.15
N TYR A 245 4.49 14.73 -8.89
CA TYR A 245 5.52 14.87 -7.87
C TYR A 245 5.58 13.66 -6.94
N TYR A 246 4.84 12.58 -7.20
CA TYR A 246 4.87 11.42 -6.32
C TYR A 246 6.29 10.89 -6.13
N THR A 247 7.03 10.69 -7.22
CA THR A 247 8.40 10.15 -7.17
C THR A 247 9.32 11.12 -6.46
N ASP A 248 9.15 12.41 -6.72
CA ASP A 248 9.94 13.49 -6.11
C ASP A 248 9.72 13.51 -4.60
N ASN A 249 8.46 13.59 -4.16
CA ASN A 249 8.06 13.57 -2.76
C ASN A 249 8.53 12.30 -2.07
N TRP A 250 8.39 11.13 -2.72
CA TRP A 250 8.84 9.88 -2.13
C TRP A 250 10.36 9.88 -1.92
N ILE A 251 11.14 10.32 -2.91
CA ILE A 251 12.60 10.34 -2.76
C ILE A 251 13.01 11.35 -1.69
N GLU A 252 12.44 12.55 -1.68
CA GLU A 252 12.80 13.59 -0.71
C GLU A 252 12.37 13.22 0.72
N GLU A 253 11.17 12.68 0.91
CA GLU A 253 10.59 12.42 2.24
C GLU A 253 10.95 11.04 2.81
N GLN A 254 11.19 10.04 1.95
CA GLN A 254 11.41 8.66 2.37
C GLN A 254 12.87 8.26 2.20
N LEU A 255 13.40 8.31 0.97
CA LEU A 255 14.80 7.94 0.72
C LEU A 255 15.77 8.94 1.37
N GLY A 256 15.40 10.22 1.37
CA GLY A 256 16.12 11.32 2.00
C GLY A 256 16.38 11.16 3.49
N LEU A 257 15.63 10.28 4.18
CA LEU A 257 15.90 9.91 5.58
C LEU A 257 17.20 9.11 5.76
N PHE A 258 17.68 8.49 4.68
CA PHE A 258 18.88 7.66 4.65
C PHE A 258 20.01 8.30 3.87
N ILE A 259 19.67 8.83 2.69
CA ILE A 259 20.59 9.40 1.73
C ILE A 259 19.82 10.36 0.83
N GLN A 260 20.30 11.60 0.72
CA GLN A 260 19.82 12.55 -0.27
C GLN A 260 20.64 12.33 -1.54
N PRO A 261 20.03 11.85 -2.63
CA PRO A 261 20.77 11.63 -3.87
C PRO A 261 21.16 12.98 -4.50
N GLU A 262 22.43 13.12 -4.83
CA GLU A 262 22.94 14.24 -5.62
C GLU A 262 23.11 13.75 -7.07
N PHE A 263 22.32 14.30 -8.00
CA PHE A 263 22.28 13.79 -9.38
C PHE A 263 23.18 14.54 -10.36
N GLY A 264 23.86 15.61 -9.94
CA GLY A 264 24.56 16.53 -10.84
C GLY A 264 25.58 15.86 -11.77
N ASP A 265 26.17 14.75 -11.31
CA ASP A 265 27.23 14.03 -12.02
C ASP A 265 26.77 12.66 -12.58
N LEU A 266 25.47 12.33 -12.50
CA LEU A 266 24.99 11.05 -13.00
C LEU A 266 24.82 11.10 -14.53
N ASP A 267 25.34 10.06 -15.20
CA ASP A 267 25.03 9.82 -16.60
C ASP A 267 23.58 9.32 -16.71
N PRO A 268 22.66 10.10 -17.30
CA PRO A 268 21.26 9.71 -17.44
C PRO A 268 21.07 8.56 -18.43
N GLU A 269 22.06 8.18 -19.24
CA GLU A 269 21.95 6.99 -20.12
C GLU A 269 22.21 5.68 -19.36
N ALA A 270 22.79 5.75 -18.15
CA ALA A 270 23.09 4.56 -17.38
C ALA A 270 21.80 3.87 -16.86
N PRO A 271 21.78 2.52 -16.77
CA PRO A 271 20.62 1.77 -16.26
C PRO A 271 20.52 1.80 -14.72
N CYS A 272 21.64 2.06 -14.05
CA CYS A 272 21.74 2.10 -12.60
C CYS A 272 22.95 2.90 -12.13
N TRP A 273 22.93 3.29 -10.85
CA TRP A 273 23.98 4.05 -10.19
C TRP A 273 24.20 3.55 -8.77
N GLN A 274 25.42 3.74 -8.27
CA GLN A 274 25.76 3.52 -6.88
C GLN A 274 26.09 4.85 -6.21
N LEU A 275 25.34 5.19 -5.17
CA LEU A 275 25.52 6.40 -4.36
C LEU A 275 25.88 5.99 -2.94
N GLN A 276 26.61 6.82 -2.22
CA GLN A 276 26.99 6.49 -0.85
C GLN A 276 27.12 7.72 0.03
N ASN A 277 26.91 7.53 1.33
CA ASN A 277 27.31 8.47 2.37
C ASN A 277 27.99 7.70 3.52
N GLN A 278 28.16 8.33 4.68
CA GLN A 278 28.79 7.70 5.85
C GLN A 278 28.00 6.53 6.46
N TYR A 279 26.68 6.46 6.21
CA TYR A 279 25.78 5.47 6.83
C TYR A 279 25.22 4.43 5.86
N CYS A 280 25.12 4.77 4.57
CA CYS A 280 24.38 4.00 3.58
C CYS A 280 25.15 3.89 2.27
N ASP A 281 25.01 2.74 1.62
CA ASP A 281 25.30 2.54 0.21
C ASP A 281 23.96 2.30 -0.51
N LEU A 282 23.74 2.96 -1.64
CA LEU A 282 22.50 2.96 -2.38
C LEU A 282 22.74 2.47 -3.80
N PHE A 283 22.02 1.43 -4.20
CA PHE A 283 21.86 1.01 -5.58
C PHE A 283 20.54 1.56 -6.12
N LEU A 284 20.64 2.54 -7.02
CA LEU A 284 19.52 3.17 -7.71
C LEU A 284 19.43 2.61 -9.13
N TYR A 285 18.24 2.20 -9.57
CA TYR A 285 18.08 1.65 -10.92
C TYR A 285 16.81 2.13 -11.63
N LYS A 286 16.82 2.06 -12.96
CA LYS A 286 15.64 2.20 -13.80
C LYS A 286 14.97 0.86 -13.98
N HIS A 287 13.67 0.77 -13.69
CA HIS A 287 12.90 -0.47 -13.83
C HIS A 287 12.85 -0.96 -15.28
N GLU A 288 12.93 -0.06 -16.26
CA GLU A 288 12.94 -0.38 -17.69
C GLU A 288 14.12 -1.29 -18.07
N TYR A 289 15.21 -1.25 -17.31
CA TYR A 289 16.45 -1.99 -17.55
C TYR A 289 16.61 -3.20 -16.61
N LEU A 290 15.55 -3.65 -15.94
CA LEU A 290 15.63 -4.69 -14.89
C LEU A 290 16.37 -5.96 -15.33
N SER A 291 16.25 -6.38 -16.59
CA SER A 291 16.95 -7.55 -17.15
C SER A 291 18.47 -7.40 -17.23
N GLU A 292 18.98 -6.17 -17.20
CA GLU A 292 20.41 -5.85 -17.30
C GLU A 292 21.08 -5.66 -15.93
N LEU A 293 20.28 -5.66 -14.85
CA LEU A 293 20.75 -5.32 -13.51
C LEU A 293 21.36 -6.49 -12.74
N GLU A 294 21.34 -7.72 -13.26
CA GLU A 294 21.84 -8.89 -12.53
C GLU A 294 23.29 -8.70 -12.07
N LYS A 295 24.19 -8.35 -13.00
CA LYS A 295 25.61 -8.17 -12.68
C LYS A 295 25.85 -6.95 -11.78
N PRO A 296 25.35 -5.74 -12.09
CA PRO A 296 25.48 -4.60 -11.18
C PRO A 296 24.94 -4.86 -9.76
N LEU A 297 23.84 -5.60 -9.65
CA LEU A 297 23.25 -5.96 -8.37
C LEU A 297 24.10 -7.00 -7.62
N MET A 298 24.68 -7.99 -8.30
CA MET A 298 25.64 -8.93 -7.69
C MET A 298 26.85 -8.21 -7.13
N ASP A 299 27.42 -7.29 -7.90
CA ASP A 299 28.58 -6.50 -7.51
C ASP A 299 28.26 -5.61 -6.29
N PHE A 300 27.11 -4.94 -6.30
CA PHE A 300 26.64 -4.11 -5.17
C PHE A 300 26.37 -4.93 -3.89
N VAL A 301 25.73 -6.09 -4.03
CA VAL A 301 25.39 -6.94 -2.89
C VAL A 301 26.62 -7.70 -2.38
N GLY A 302 27.63 -7.90 -3.22
CA GLY A 302 28.81 -8.71 -2.94
C GLY A 302 28.51 -10.21 -2.92
N LYS A 303 27.47 -10.65 -3.66
CA LYS A 303 27.07 -12.05 -3.70
C LYS A 303 26.67 -12.49 -5.11
N GLY A 304 27.23 -13.61 -5.55
CA GLY A 304 26.87 -14.25 -6.82
C GLY A 304 25.54 -15.00 -6.76
N GLY A 305 25.09 -15.48 -7.92
CA GLY A 305 23.88 -16.30 -8.03
C GLY A 305 22.57 -15.51 -7.96
N ILE A 306 22.63 -14.18 -8.06
CA ILE A 306 21.43 -13.34 -8.22
C ILE A 306 20.98 -13.47 -9.68
N SER A 307 19.73 -13.90 -9.86
CA SER A 307 19.08 -13.91 -11.17
C SER A 307 17.71 -13.24 -11.11
N LEU A 308 17.57 -12.20 -11.95
CA LEU A 308 16.37 -11.39 -12.11
C LEU A 308 15.50 -12.01 -13.21
N GLN A 309 14.51 -12.77 -12.77
CA GLN A 309 13.52 -13.34 -13.66
C GLN A 309 12.35 -12.38 -13.85
N ARG A 310 11.75 -12.41 -15.03
CA ARG A 310 10.46 -11.76 -15.26
C ARG A 310 9.40 -12.50 -14.47
N GLU A 311 8.96 -11.89 -13.38
CA GLU A 311 7.93 -12.42 -12.50
C GLU A 311 6.81 -11.39 -12.33
N ASN A 312 5.59 -11.84 -12.02
CA ASN A 312 4.39 -10.98 -11.95
C ASN A 312 3.98 -10.33 -13.27
N ASP A 313 4.12 -11.05 -14.40
CA ASP A 313 3.61 -10.58 -15.67
C ASP A 313 2.08 -10.35 -15.60
N ALA A 314 1.64 -9.17 -16.03
CA ALA A 314 0.22 -8.84 -16.11
C ALA A 314 -0.49 -9.61 -17.23
N SER A 315 0.26 -10.09 -18.24
CA SER A 315 -0.27 -10.84 -19.37
C SER A 315 -0.83 -12.22 -18.98
N GLU A 316 -0.39 -12.78 -17.85
CA GLU A 316 -0.81 -14.10 -17.34
C GLU A 316 -1.90 -14.00 -16.25
N LYS A 317 -2.31 -12.79 -15.86
CA LYS A 317 -3.30 -12.58 -14.80
C LYS A 317 -4.72 -12.62 -15.33
N TRP A 318 -5.70 -12.84 -14.45
CA TRP A 318 -7.12 -12.92 -14.80
C TRP A 318 -7.65 -11.65 -15.50
N TYR A 319 -6.99 -10.51 -15.29
CA TYR A 319 -7.32 -9.23 -15.92
C TYR A 319 -6.49 -8.92 -17.18
N SER A 320 -5.79 -9.89 -17.75
CA SER A 320 -4.85 -9.67 -18.86
C SER A 320 -5.49 -9.04 -20.11
N GLN A 321 -6.76 -9.36 -20.40
CA GLN A 321 -7.50 -8.77 -21.51
C GLN A 321 -7.75 -7.27 -21.28
N LEU A 322 -8.22 -6.90 -20.10
CA LEU A 322 -8.40 -5.49 -19.70
C LEU A 322 -7.06 -4.74 -19.69
N TYR A 323 -5.99 -5.40 -19.26
CA TYR A 323 -4.65 -4.83 -19.29
C TYR A 323 -4.19 -4.53 -20.72
N LYS A 324 -4.38 -5.46 -21.66
CA LYS A 324 -4.08 -5.24 -23.08
C LYS A 324 -4.91 -4.12 -23.69
N MET A 325 -6.21 -4.09 -23.38
CA MET A 325 -7.13 -3.05 -23.84
C MET A 325 -6.67 -1.67 -23.38
N VAL A 326 -6.38 -1.49 -22.07
CA VAL A 326 -5.84 -0.23 -21.55
C VAL A 326 -4.55 0.16 -22.26
N HIS A 327 -3.60 -0.76 -22.45
CA HIS A 327 -2.35 -0.44 -23.17
C HIS A 327 -2.55 -0.08 -24.65
N THR A 328 -3.68 -0.44 -25.25
CA THR A 328 -3.97 -0.17 -26.66
C THR A 328 -4.80 1.09 -26.86
N GLU A 329 -5.72 1.38 -25.92
CA GLU A 329 -6.74 2.42 -26.06
C GLU A 329 -6.47 3.65 -25.17
N LEU A 330 -5.64 3.53 -24.12
CA LEU A 330 -5.31 4.66 -23.26
C LEU A 330 -4.39 5.64 -23.99
N THR A 331 -4.87 6.85 -24.18
CA THR A 331 -4.11 7.95 -24.77
C THR A 331 -4.00 9.12 -23.80
N PHE A 332 -2.93 9.89 -23.95
CA PHE A 332 -2.68 11.11 -23.20
C PHE A 332 -2.44 12.27 -24.16
N THR A 333 -2.87 13.45 -23.77
CA THR A 333 -2.43 14.68 -24.44
C THR A 333 -0.95 14.93 -24.16
N GLU A 334 -0.24 15.54 -25.10
CA GLU A 334 1.15 15.99 -24.91
C GLU A 334 1.32 16.77 -23.60
N TRP A 335 0.38 17.67 -23.29
CA TRP A 335 0.41 18.47 -22.07
C TRP A 335 0.37 17.62 -20.79
N GLN A 336 -0.46 16.57 -20.74
CA GLN A 336 -0.53 15.67 -19.58
C GLN A 336 0.80 14.93 -19.40
N LEU A 337 1.38 14.41 -20.49
CA LEU A 337 2.67 13.71 -20.43
C LEU A 337 3.79 14.68 -20.04
N ASP A 338 3.88 15.84 -20.67
CA ASP A 338 4.82 16.88 -20.30
C ASP A 338 4.75 17.19 -18.80
N ARG A 339 3.55 17.31 -18.24
CA ARG A 339 3.38 17.55 -16.81
C ARG A 339 3.90 16.39 -15.96
N LEU A 340 3.70 15.13 -16.36
CA LEU A 340 4.14 13.95 -15.59
C LEU A 340 5.66 13.74 -15.65
N TYR A 341 6.28 14.02 -16.79
CA TYR A 341 7.71 13.78 -17.03
C TYR A 341 8.62 14.95 -16.64
N ARG A 342 8.05 16.09 -16.23
CA ARG A 342 8.81 17.25 -15.71
C ARG A 342 9.33 17.09 -14.27
N SER A 343 9.11 15.93 -13.65
CA SER A 343 9.66 15.59 -12.33
C SER A 343 11.18 15.84 -12.29
N LYS A 344 11.67 16.35 -11.16
CA LYS A 344 13.10 16.60 -10.92
C LYS A 344 13.92 15.32 -11.08
N TYR A 345 13.38 14.20 -10.60
CA TYR A 345 14.06 12.92 -10.60
C TYR A 345 13.96 12.21 -11.94
N ILE A 346 12.83 12.33 -12.64
CA ILE A 346 12.71 11.81 -14.00
C ILE A 346 13.70 12.52 -14.93
N THR A 347 13.77 13.85 -14.87
CA THR A 347 14.68 14.63 -15.72
C THR A 347 16.16 14.47 -15.36
N ALA A 348 16.48 14.06 -14.14
CA ALA A 348 17.84 13.77 -13.70
C ALA A 348 18.28 12.33 -14.05
N LEU A 349 17.36 11.37 -14.07
CA LEU A 349 17.68 9.95 -14.22
C LEU A 349 17.44 9.43 -15.63
N TYR A 350 16.54 10.03 -16.41
CA TYR A 350 16.27 9.63 -17.78
C TYR A 350 16.77 10.68 -18.75
N SER A 351 17.40 10.24 -19.83
CA SER A 351 17.83 11.13 -20.89
C SER A 351 16.65 11.73 -21.63
N LYS A 352 16.89 12.84 -22.36
CA LYS A 352 15.84 13.45 -23.18
C LYS A 352 15.28 12.47 -24.21
N ALA A 353 16.13 11.63 -24.79
CA ALA A 353 15.72 10.64 -25.77
C ALA A 353 14.84 9.56 -25.12
N GLU A 354 15.22 9.08 -23.93
CA GLU A 354 14.40 8.13 -23.18
C GLU A 354 13.05 8.73 -22.77
N ILE A 355 13.02 9.97 -22.27
CA ILE A 355 11.77 10.65 -21.90
C ILE A 355 10.83 10.72 -23.10
N GLU A 356 11.32 11.13 -24.27
CA GLU A 356 10.49 11.19 -25.48
C GLU A 356 10.03 9.78 -25.93
N GLN A 357 10.89 8.76 -25.83
CA GLN A 357 10.49 7.38 -26.08
C GLN A 357 9.42 6.90 -25.10
N LEU A 358 9.49 7.29 -23.84
CA LEU A 358 8.48 6.94 -22.84
C LEU A 358 7.16 7.67 -23.14
N LYS A 359 7.18 8.97 -23.48
CA LYS A 359 5.99 9.72 -23.87
C LYS A 359 5.30 9.12 -25.10
N ASN A 360 6.06 8.80 -26.15
CA ASN A 360 5.53 8.26 -27.41
C ASN A 360 4.79 6.92 -27.25
N LYS A 361 4.97 6.18 -26.13
CA LYS A 361 4.19 4.97 -25.83
C LYS A 361 2.74 5.28 -25.46
N TRP A 362 2.44 6.53 -25.10
CA TRP A 362 1.19 6.94 -24.47
C TRP A 362 0.48 8.07 -25.23
N LEU A 363 1.02 8.52 -26.36
CA LEU A 363 0.44 9.54 -27.24
C LEU A 363 -0.64 8.99 -28.17
#